data_AF-A0AAW5K5T5-F1
#
_entry.id   AF-A0AAW5K5T5-F1
#
_cell.length_a   1.000
_cell.length_b   1.000
_cell.length_c   1.000
_cell.angle_alpha   90.00
_cell.angle_beta   90.00
_cell.angle_gamma   90.00
#
_symmetry.space_group_name_H-M   'P 1'
#
loop_
_entity.id
_entity.type
_entity.pdbx_description
1 polymer ?
#
loop_
_entity_poly.entity_id
_entity_poly.type
_entity_poly.pdbx_seq_one_letter_code
_entity_poly.pdbx_strand_id
1 'polypeptide(L)' 'MEKRKNANLEAIEPEIIAMRKEGMTRREIAAFFGLDLDQIRWWVTRYNRKQARLAAGEVLRPKGRPRKEKNP' A
#
# COMPACT_ATOMS: atom_id res chain seq x y z
N MET A 1 23.93 8.91 3.80
CA MET A 1 22.49 8.62 3.96
C MET A 1 22.34 7.13 4.21
N GLU A 2 21.92 6.71 5.40
CA GLU A 2 21.59 5.31 5.66
C GLU A 2 20.50 4.85 4.71
N LYS A 3 20.65 3.64 4.16
CA LYS A 3 19.63 3.03 3.30
C LYS A 3 18.37 2.81 4.12
N ARG A 4 17.25 3.40 3.70
CA ARG A 4 15.93 3.07 4.27
C ARG A 4 15.75 1.55 4.16
N LYS A 5 15.36 0.89 5.26
CA LYS A 5 14.93 -0.51 5.22
C LYS A 5 13.73 -0.62 4.29
N ASN A 6 13.97 -1.03 3.05
CA ASN A 6 12.91 -1.23 2.07
C ASN A 6 12.20 -2.54 2.38
N ALA A 7 11.26 -2.52 3.32
CA ALA A 7 10.35 -3.63 3.50
C ALA A 7 9.43 -3.71 2.27
N ASN A 8 9.23 -4.93 1.77
CA ASN A 8 8.23 -5.18 0.75
C ASN A 8 6.84 -5.06 1.37
N LEU A 9 6.36 -3.82 1.49
CA LEU A 9 5.08 -3.48 2.12
C LEU A 9 3.87 -4.15 1.44
N GLU A 10 4.01 -4.62 0.19
CA GLU A 10 2.96 -5.37 -0.51
C GLU A 10 2.84 -6.80 0.01
N ALA A 11 3.95 -7.40 0.47
CA ALA A 11 3.92 -8.74 1.07
C ALA A 11 3.26 -8.75 2.46
N ILE A 12 3.45 -7.68 3.24
CA ILE A 12 2.91 -7.54 4.60
C ILE A 12 1.59 -6.73 4.66
N GLU A 13 1.07 -6.26 3.52
CA GLU A 13 -0.22 -5.58 3.40
C GLU A 13 -1.37 -6.34 4.09
N PRO A 14 -1.57 -7.67 3.90
CA PRO A 14 -2.65 -8.38 4.57
C PRO A 14 -2.53 -8.39 6.10
N GLU A 15 -1.31 -8.55 6.64
CA GLU A 15 -1.07 -8.55 8.08
C GLU A 15 -1.31 -7.16 8.70
N ILE A 16 -0.84 -6.09 8.05
CA ILE A 16 -1.11 -4.72 8.52
C ILE A 16 -2.62 -4.45 8.57
N ILE A 17 -3.39 -4.95 7.61
CA ILE A 17 -4.85 -4.80 7.60
C ILE A 17 -5.49 -5.57 8.76
N ALA A 18 -5.03 -6.80 9.03
CA ALA A 18 -5.52 -7.61 10.15
C ALA A 18 -5.27 -6.91 11.49
N MET A 19 -4.04 -6.46 11.74
CA MET A 19 -3.67 -5.73 12.96
C MET A 19 -4.47 -4.43 13.12
N ARG A 20 -4.74 -3.71 12.03
CA ARG A 20 -5.61 -2.52 12.08
C ARG A 20 -7.07 -2.84 12.38
N LYS A 21 -7.58 -3.98 11.94
CA LYS A 21 -8.94 -4.46 12.30
C LYS A 21 -9.02 -4.85 13.77
N GLU A 22 -7.94 -5.38 14.33
CA GLU A 22 -7.80 -5.70 15.75
C GLU A 22 -7.66 -4.44 16.63
N GLY A 23 -7.50 -3.25 16.03
CA GLY A 23 -7.43 -1.98 16.74
C GLY A 23 -6.00 -1.49 17.01
N MET A 24 -4.98 -2.16 16.48
CA MET A 24 -3.59 -1.71 16.67
C MET A 24 -3.32 -0.36 16.00
N THR A 25 -2.55 0.47 16.69
CA THR A 25 -2.10 1.77 16.22
C THR A 25 -0.97 1.62 15.18
N ARG A 26 -0.78 2.66 14.37
CA ARG A 26 0.31 2.69 13.38
C ARG A 26 1.70 2.57 14.03
N ARG A 27 1.86 3.05 15.27
CA ARG A 27 3.13 2.96 16.02
C ARG A 27 3.40 1.53 16.48
N GLU A 28 2.39 0.83 16.99
CA GLU A 28 2.51 -0.58 17.40
C GLU A 28 2.81 -1.47 16.20
N ILE A 29 2.14 -1.24 15.07
CA ILE A 29 2.41 -1.95 13.82
C ILE A 29 3.85 -1.69 13.33
N ALA A 30 4.29 -0.44 13.36
CA ALA A 30 5.67 -0.10 12.99
C ALA A 30 6.69 -0.80 13.89
N ALA A 31 6.45 -0.80 15.20
CA ALA A 31 7.32 -1.49 16.17
C ALA A 31 7.34 -3.01 15.94
N PHE A 32 6.18 -3.63 15.69
CA PHE A 32 6.06 -5.07 15.44
C PHE A 32 6.88 -5.52 14.21
N PHE A 33 6.80 -4.75 13.12
CA PHE A 33 7.55 -5.05 11.89
C PHE A 33 8.99 -4.49 11.88
N GLY A 34 9.41 -3.77 12.93
CA GLY A 34 10.71 -3.09 12.97
C GLY A 34 10.86 -2.03 11.88
N LEU A 35 9.75 -1.40 11.50
CA LEU A 35 9.65 -0.35 10.47
C LEU A 35 9.62 1.03 11.11
N ASP A 36 9.91 2.02 10.29
CA ASP A 36 9.71 3.41 10.68
C ASP A 36 8.23 3.81 10.58
N LEU A 37 7.79 4.68 11.49
CA LEU A 37 6.42 5.17 11.55
C LEU A 37 6.01 5.86 10.25
N ASP A 38 6.93 6.59 9.61
CA ASP A 38 6.63 7.25 8.35
C ASP A 38 6.38 6.23 7.24
N GLN A 39 7.02 5.06 7.25
CA GLN A 39 6.76 3.99 6.27
C GLN A 39 5.31 3.50 6.36
N ILE A 40 4.81 3.25 7.58
CA ILE A 40 3.42 2.88 7.81
C ILE A 40 2.47 4.03 7.42
N ARG A 41 2.83 5.28 7.70
CA ARG A 41 2.01 6.45 7.30
C ARG A 41 1.87 6.54 5.79
N TRP A 42 2.98 6.45 5.05
CA TRP A 42 2.99 6.45 3.59
C TRP A 42 2.22 5.27 3.00
N TRP A 43 2.37 4.09 3.60
CA TRP A 43 1.60 2.91 3.21
C TRP A 43 0.09 3.13 3.36
N VAL A 44 -0.37 3.65 4.49
CA VAL A 44 -1.81 3.93 4.71
C VAL A 44 -2.35 4.89 3.65
N THR A 45 -1.60 5.95 3.32
CA THR A 45 -1.99 6.88 2.26
C THR A 45 -2.10 6.20 0.90
N ARG A 46 -1.13 5.34 0.55
CA ARG A 46 -1.15 4.55 -0.69
C ARG A 46 -2.34 3.60 -0.73
N TYR A 47 -2.60 2.91 0.37
CA TYR A 47 -3.71 1.96 0.52
C TYR A 47 -5.05 2.67 0.35
N ASN A 48 -5.29 3.76 1.08
CA ASN A 48 -6.55 4.52 0.99
C ASN A 48 -6.79 5.05 -0.43
N ARG A 49 -5.75 5.55 -1.12
CA ARG A 49 -5.87 6.01 -2.51
C ARG A 49 -6.23 4.84 -3.45
N LYS A 50 -5.64 3.65 -3.24
CA LYS A 50 -5.98 2.44 -4.01
C LYS A 50 -7.46 2.06 -3.78
N GLN A 51 -7.91 2.06 -2.53
CA GLN A 51 -9.31 1.75 -2.20
C GLN A 51 -10.29 2.79 -2.77
N ALA A 52 -9.98 4.08 -2.69
CA ALA A 52 -10.82 5.14 -3.26
C ALA A 52 -11.02 5.00 -4.78
N ARG A 53 -9.94 4.66 -5.51
CA ARG A 53 -10.01 4.41 -6.96
C ARG A 53 -10.84 3.18 -7.31
N LEU A 54 -10.67 2.09 -6.54
CA LEU A 54 -11.47 0.88 -6.69
C LEU A 54 -12.96 1.16 -6.39
N ALA A 55 -13.25 1.94 -5.35
CA ALA A 55 -14.62 2.32 -4.98
C ALA A 55 -15.27 3.23 -6.04
N ALA A 56 -14.49 4.09 -6.70
CA ALA A 56 -14.95 4.90 -7.84
C ALA A 56 -15.18 4.09 -9.12
N GLY A 57 -14.94 2.77 -9.10
CA GLY A 57 -15.06 1.91 -10.29
C GLY A 57 -13.98 2.15 -11.33
N GLU A 58 -12.89 2.85 -11.00
CA GLU A 58 -11.78 3.05 -11.93
C GLU A 58 -11.06 1.73 -12.19
N VAL A 59 -11.00 1.32 -13.45
CA VAL A 59 -10.12 0.25 -13.87
C VAL A 59 -8.67 0.75 -13.75
N LEU A 60 -7.90 0.13 -12.86
CA LEU A 60 -6.47 0.39 -12.73
C LEU A 60 -5.79 0.05 -14.06
N ARG A 61 -5.38 1.09 -14.80
CA ARG A 61 -4.67 0.91 -16.06
C ARG A 61 -3.35 0.14 -15.83
N PRO A 62 -3.00 -0.82 -16.70
CA PRO A 62 -1.73 -1.51 -16.61
C PRO A 62 -0.57 -0.53 -16.70
N LYS A 63 0.51 -0.82 -15.98
CA LYS A 63 1.72 0.02 -15.96
C LYS A 63 2.35 0.06 -17.36
N GLY A 64 2.58 1.26 -17.89
CA GLY A 64 3.25 1.47 -19.18
C GLY A 64 2.41 2.27 -20.16
N ARG A 65 2.84 2.30 -21.42
CA ARG A 65 2.10 2.97 -22.49
C ARG A 65 0.79 2.21 -22.73
N PRO A 66 -0.34 2.90 -22.96
CA PRO A 66 -1.56 2.26 -23.41
C PRO A 66 -1.28 1.35 -24.61
N ARG A 67 -1.83 0.13 -24.59
CA ARG A 67 -1.71 -0.78 -25.73
C ARG A 67 -2.39 -0.15 -26.93
N LYS A 68 -1.77 -0.27 -28.11
CA LYS A 68 -2.41 0.15 -29.37
C LYS A 68 -3.71 -0.65 -29.53
N GLU A 69 -4.84 0.03 -29.67
CA GLU A 69 -6.11 -0.63 -29.92
C GLU A 69 -6.03 -1.35 -31.26
N LYS A 70 -6.34 -2.65 -31.27
CA LYS A 70 -6.69 -3.36 -32.50
C LYS A 70 -8.21 -3.23 -32.62
N ASN A 71 -8.68 -2.26 -33.40
CA ASN A 71 -10.05 -2.34 -33.89
C ASN A 71 -10.19 -3.62 -34.75
N PRO A 72 -11.39 -4.26 -34.79
CA PRO A 72 -11.68 -5.33 -35.73
C PRO A 72 -11.43 -4.91 -37.18
#